data_AF-A0A0F2NAX4-F1
#
_entry.id   AF-A0A0F2NAX4-F1
#
_cell.length_a   1.000
_cell.length_b   1.000
_cell.length_c   1.000
_cell.angle_alpha   90.00
_cell.angle_beta   90.00
_cell.angle_gamma   90.00
#
_symmetry.space_group_name_H-M   'P 1'
#
loop_
_entity.id
_entity.type
_entity.pdbx_description
1 polymer ?
#
loop_
_entity_poly.entity_id
_entity_poly.type
_entity_poly.pdbx_seq_one_letter_code
_entity_poly.pdbx_strand_id
1 'polypeptide(L)'
;MGEASSLKCKRRILKSLLDRMKTRFNVAVAEVDKQDKWQYSTVGITCVTNDRSHAHQMLSAVVKYVEKTGTVEILHIQTELL
;
A
#
# COMPACT_ATOMS: atom_id res chain seq x y z
N MET A 1 -5.47 -11.63 17.97
CA MET A 1 -4.74 -11.87 16.71
C MET A 1 -5.52 -12.89 15.90
N GLY A 2 -6.20 -12.49 14.83
CA GLY A 2 -6.95 -13.43 13.98
C GLY A 2 -8.29 -12.93 13.44
N GLU A 3 -8.35 -11.75 12.81
CA GLU A 3 -9.54 -11.32 12.04
C GLU A 3 -9.33 -11.42 10.52
N ALA A 4 -8.47 -12.33 10.08
CA ALA A 4 -8.22 -12.60 8.66
C ALA A 4 -8.52 -14.07 8.31
N SER A 5 -9.61 -14.62 8.83
CA SER A 5 -10.04 -16.01 8.57
C SER A 5 -10.55 -16.27 7.14
N SER A 6 -10.53 -15.27 6.25
CA SER A 6 -10.97 -15.44 4.87
C SER A 6 -10.31 -14.47 3.91
N LEU A 7 -9.96 -14.95 2.71
CA LEU A 7 -9.47 -14.16 1.58
C LEU A 7 -10.39 -12.96 1.26
N LYS A 8 -11.69 -13.09 1.52
CA LYS A 8 -12.66 -11.99 1.34
C LYS A 8 -12.42 -10.83 2.31
N CYS A 9 -12.12 -11.13 3.58
CA CYS A 9 -11.89 -10.11 4.60
C CYS A 9 -10.62 -9.31 4.27
N LYS A 10 -9.53 -10.03 3.93
CA LYS A 10 -8.29 -9.44 3.43
C LYS A 10 -8.52 -8.52 2.24
N ARG A 11 -9.23 -8.99 1.20
CA ARG A 11 -9.52 -8.17 0.01
C ARG A 11 -10.28 -6.89 0.35
N ARG A 12 -11.23 -6.96 1.29
CA ARG A 12 -12.00 -5.78 1.72
C ARG A 12 -11.11 -4.76 2.44
N ILE A 13 -10.26 -5.22 3.36
CA ILE A 13 -9.31 -4.37 4.10
C ILE A 13 -8.32 -3.71 3.14
N LEU A 14 -7.68 -4.51 2.28
CA LEU A 14 -6.73 -4.00 1.29
C LEU A 14 -7.39 -3.03 0.33
N LYS A 15 -8.55 -3.37 -0.24
CA LYS A 15 -9.28 -2.47 -1.14
C LYS A 15 -9.58 -1.12 -0.48
N SER A 16 -10.04 -1.12 0.77
CA SER A 16 -10.29 0.11 1.52
C SER A 16 -9.02 0.92 1.79
N LEU A 17 -7.90 0.26 2.09
CA LEU A 17 -6.61 0.91 2.25
C LEU A 17 -6.13 1.54 0.93
N LEU A 18 -6.18 0.76 -0.16
CA LEU A 18 -5.76 1.18 -1.50
C LEU A 18 -6.60 2.36 -2.00
N ASP A 19 -7.94 2.31 -1.88
CA ASP A 19 -8.82 3.41 -2.31
C ASP A 19 -8.53 4.69 -1.52
N ARG A 20 -8.28 4.59 -0.21
CA ARG A 20 -7.90 5.75 0.61
C ARG A 20 -6.57 6.34 0.17
N MET A 21 -5.59 5.50 -0.18
CA MET A 21 -4.29 5.94 -0.70
C MET A 21 -4.43 6.63 -2.06
N LYS A 22 -5.18 6.06 -3.00
CA LYS A 22 -5.46 6.67 -4.33
C LYS A 22 -6.18 8.01 -4.22
N THR A 23 -7.10 8.14 -3.27
CA THR A 23 -7.89 9.35 -3.10
C THR A 23 -7.09 10.47 -2.43
N ARG A 24 -6.20 10.11 -1.49
CA ARG A 24 -5.40 11.08 -0.73
C ARG A 24 -4.12 11.51 -1.44
N PHE A 25 -3.52 10.60 -2.20
CA PHE A 25 -2.27 10.82 -2.91
C PHE A 25 -2.51 10.53 -4.39
N ASN A 26 -1.93 11.34 -5.29
CA ASN A 26 -2.04 11.12 -6.73
C ASN A 26 -1.10 9.99 -7.20
N VAL A 27 -1.32 8.80 -6.64
CA VAL A 27 -0.48 7.61 -6.82
C VAL A 27 -1.35 6.44 -7.27
N ALA A 28 -0.82 5.61 -8.16
CA ALA A 28 -1.47 4.37 -8.54
C ALA A 28 -0.99 3.26 -7.60
N VAL A 29 -1.93 2.57 -6.96
CA VAL A 29 -1.66 1.43 -6.08
C VAL A 29 -2.43 0.20 -6.54
N ALA A 30 -1.79 -0.96 -6.45
CA ALA A 30 -2.38 -2.24 -6.79
C ALA A 30 -1.73 -3.36 -5.98
N GLU A 31 -2.49 -4.42 -5.69
CA GLU A 31 -1.91 -5.66 -5.18
C GLU A 31 -1.24 -6.40 -6.35
N VAL A 32 0.07 -6.65 -6.23
CA VAL A 32 0.88 -7.24 -7.31
C VAL A 32 1.19 -8.72 -7.08
N ASP A 33 1.11 -9.22 -5.85
CA ASP A 33 1.42 -10.62 -5.53
C ASP A 33 0.78 -11.10 -4.21
N LYS A 34 0.82 -12.42 -3.97
CA LYS A 34 0.36 -13.15 -2.77
C LYS A 34 -1.15 -13.07 -2.53
N GLN A 35 -1.95 -13.02 -3.59
CA GLN A 35 -3.41 -13.00 -3.47
C GLN A 35 -3.98 -14.25 -2.77
N ASP A 36 -3.30 -15.39 -2.85
CA ASP A 36 -3.75 -16.66 -2.24
C ASP A 36 -3.41 -16.82 -0.75
N LYS A 37 -2.54 -15.96 -0.19
CA LYS A 37 -2.18 -16.00 1.24
C LYS A 37 -2.95 -14.93 2.00
N TRP A 38 -3.81 -15.30 2.93
CA TRP A 38 -4.59 -14.32 3.70
C TRP A 38 -3.74 -13.51 4.71
N GLN A 39 -2.55 -14.01 5.06
CA GLN A 39 -1.63 -13.37 6.00
C GLN A 39 -0.72 -12.33 5.37
N TYR A 40 -0.48 -12.41 4.05
CA TYR A 40 0.52 -11.59 3.36
C TYR A 40 -0.02 -11.08 2.04
N SER A 41 0.28 -9.83 1.71
CA SER A 41 0.11 -9.26 0.36
C SER A 41 1.33 -8.46 -0.02
N THR A 42 1.58 -8.41 -1.32
CA THR A 42 2.52 -7.45 -1.89
C THR A 42 1.71 -6.38 -2.61
N VAL A 43 1.92 -5.12 -2.23
CA VAL A 43 1.29 -3.95 -2.86
C VAL A 43 2.34 -3.18 -3.62
N GLY A 44 2.09 -2.94 -4.91
CA GLY A 44 2.87 -2.03 -5.75
C GLY A 44 2.27 -0.63 -5.72
N ILE A 45 3.14 0.37 -5.63
CA ILE A 45 2.78 1.79 -5.60
C ILE A 45 3.64 2.48 -6.65
N THR A 46 3.02 3.28 -7.52
CA THR A 46 3.72 4.09 -8.52
C THR A 46 3.19 5.50 -8.54
N CYS A 47 4.08 6.47 -8.73
CA CYS A 47 3.77 7.87 -8.84
C CYS A 47 4.57 8.48 -9.99
N VAL A 48 3.93 9.32 -10.80
CA VAL A 48 4.58 10.04 -11.89
C VAL A 48 4.63 11.51 -11.53
N THR A 49 5.82 12.10 -11.55
CA THR A 49 6.07 13.50 -11.20
C THR A 49 7.27 14.02 -11.99
N ASN A 50 7.31 15.33 -12.20
CA ASN A 50 8.42 16.03 -12.84
C ASN A 50 9.60 16.30 -11.88
N ASP A 51 9.35 16.26 -10.57
CA ASP A 51 10.34 16.55 -9.54
C ASP A 51 10.65 15.30 -8.70
N ARG A 52 11.94 14.96 -8.58
CA ARG A 52 12.43 13.81 -7.80
C ARG A 52 12.21 13.97 -6.30
N SER A 53 12.34 15.20 -5.78
CA SER A 53 12.11 15.48 -4.36
C SER A 53 10.63 15.28 -4.03
N HIS A 54 9.73 15.72 -4.92
CA HIS A 54 8.30 15.50 -4.80
C HIS A 54 7.95 14.00 -4.83
N ALA A 55 8.59 13.23 -5.70
CA ALA A 55 8.42 11.76 -5.76
C ALA A 55 8.76 11.12 -4.41
N HIS A 56 9.95 11.45 -3.88
CA HIS A 56 10.43 10.91 -2.61
C HIS A 56 9.53 11.32 -1.43
N GLN A 57 9.07 12.57 -1.39
CA GLN A 57 8.14 13.06 -0.38
C GLN A 57 6.80 12.33 -0.46
N MET A 58 6.25 12.12 -1.66
CA MET A 58 5.02 11.34 -1.86
C MET A 58 5.19 9.91 -1.36
N LEU A 59 6.24 9.20 -1.79
CA LEU A 59 6.52 7.82 -1.38
C LEU A 59 6.67 7.71 0.15
N SER A 60 7.41 8.64 0.76
CA SER A 60 7.56 8.70 2.22
C SER A 60 6.25 8.99 2.95
N ALA A 61 5.41 9.88 2.41
CA ALA A 61 4.10 10.20 2.99
C ALA A 61 3.14 9.01 2.91
N VAL A 62 3.21 8.25 1.81
CA VAL A 62 2.45 7.02 1.61
C VAL A 62 2.85 5.95 2.62
N VAL A 63 4.15 5.71 2.82
CA VAL A 63 4.65 4.77 3.84
C VAL A 63 4.15 5.18 5.23
N LYS A 64 4.35 6.44 5.64
CA LYS A 64 3.89 6.96 6.93
C LYS A 64 2.38 6.83 7.12
N TYR A 65 1.61 6.96 6.04
CA TYR A 65 0.15 6.80 6.09
C TYR A 65 -0.24 5.35 6.37
N VAL A 66 0.45 4.39 5.75
CA VAL A 66 0.22 2.95 6.00
C VAL A 66 0.58 2.61 7.44
N GLU A 67 1.74 3.07 7.93
CA GLU A 67 2.17 2.87 9.33
C GLU A 67 1.14 3.45 10.32
N LYS A 68 0.68 4.67 10.08
CA LYS A 68 -0.30 5.35 10.94
C LYS A 68 -1.67 4.67 10.93
N THR A 69 -2.04 4.02 9.83
CA THR A 69 -3.33 3.34 9.72
C THR A 69 -3.39 2.10 10.62
N GLY A 70 -2.25 1.47 10.92
CA GLY A 70 -2.12 0.36 11.89
C GLY A 70 -2.94 -0.89 11.55
N THR A 71 -3.61 -0.92 10.41
CA THR A 71 -4.47 -2.02 9.97
C THR A 71 -3.66 -3.13 9.31
N VAL A 72 -2.48 -2.80 8.80
CA VAL A 72 -1.55 -3.73 8.17
C VAL A 72 -0.15 -3.45 8.70
N GLU A 73 0.64 -4.51 8.84
CA GLU A 73 2.04 -4.41 9.23
C GLU A 73 2.91 -4.40 7.97
N ILE A 74 3.90 -3.51 7.96
CA ILE A 74 4.84 -3.41 6.85
C ILE A 74 6.02 -4.34 7.13
N LEU A 75 6.17 -5.38 6.31
CA LEU A 75 7.26 -6.33 6.42
C LEU A 75 8.50 -5.90 5.64
N HIS A 76 8.28 -5.25 4.49
CA HIS A 76 9.34 -4.85 3.59
C HIS A 76 8.87 -3.67 2.73
N ILE A 77 9.76 -2.70 2.52
CA ILE A 77 9.56 -1.55 1.63
C ILE A 77 10.71 -1.54 0.65
N GLN A 78 10.39 -1.55 -0.64
CA GLN A 78 11.35 -1.30 -1.69
C GLN A 78 10.87 -0.10 -2.49
N THR A 79 11.77 0.85 -2.72
CA THR A 79 11.49 2.09 -3.42
C THR A 79 12.51 2.26 -4.53
N GLU A 80 12.03 2.43 -5.75
CA GLU A 80 12.87 2.68 -6.92
C GLU A 80 12.40 3.97 -7.60
N LEU A 81 13.37 4.82 -7.96
CA LEU A 81 13.14 6.05 -8.72
C LEU A 81 13.82 5.87 -10.08
N LEU A 82 13.02 5.94 -11.14
CA LEU A 82 13.46 5.87 -12.53
C LEU A 82 13.82 7.27 -13.06
#